data_AF-A0AA45BFP8-F1
#
_entry.id   AF-A0AA45BFP8-F1
#
_cell.length_a   1.000
_cell.length_b   1.000
_cell.length_c   1.000
_cell.angle_alpha   90.00
_cell.angle_beta   90.00
_cell.angle_gamma   90.00
#
_symmetry.space_group_name_H-M   'P 1'
#
loop_
_entity.id
_entity.type
_entity.pdbx_description
1 polymer ?
#
loop_
_entity_poly.entity_id
_entity_poly.type
_entity_poly.pdbx_seq_one_letter_code
_entity_poly.pdbx_strand_id
1 'polypeptide(L)'
;MSEVLEESELPAVGESALRGKTVGEVAKYIAQALQAAGLEPESVSAANVSPSLHGTFFGARDSSYWPIGSQSRRRSSVSVRRDRSEGWRVSIDTVWFQDDGDGGHMRTQPLVIIRTMTRSDGWAVAAVVSNLLDIG
;
A
#
# COMPACT_ATOMS: atom_id res chain seq x y z
N MET A 1 26.28 -27.75 5.66
CA MET A 1 25.44 -27.34 6.80
C MET A 1 24.68 -26.13 6.28
N SER A 2 23.50 -26.38 5.70
CA SER A 2 22.73 -25.37 4.96
C SER A 2 21.73 -24.74 5.91
N GLU A 3 21.93 -23.47 6.20
CA GLU A 3 21.04 -22.65 7.02
C GLU A 3 19.75 -22.40 6.24
N VAL A 4 18.65 -22.97 6.73
CA VAL A 4 17.31 -22.74 6.21
C VAL A 4 16.92 -21.36 6.73
N LEU A 5 16.92 -20.35 5.85
CA LEU A 5 16.26 -19.08 6.12
C LEU A 5 14.78 -19.40 6.36
N GLU A 6 14.35 -19.34 7.62
CA GLU A 6 12.93 -19.27 7.97
C GLU A 6 12.35 -18.04 7.28
N GLU A 7 11.68 -18.30 6.16
CA GLU A 7 10.84 -17.35 5.47
C GLU A 7 9.74 -16.95 6.45
N SER A 8 9.78 -15.70 6.93
CA SER A 8 8.72 -15.14 7.77
C SER A 8 7.46 -15.02 6.91
N GLU A 9 6.71 -16.11 6.80
CA GLU A 9 5.41 -16.17 6.15
C GLU A 9 4.38 -15.50 7.06
N LEU A 10 4.37 -14.17 7.07
CA LEU A 10 3.19 -13.44 7.52
C LEU A 10 2.01 -13.90 6.65
N PRO A 11 0.93 -14.44 7.24
CA PRO A 11 -0.18 -14.98 6.46
C PRO A 11 -0.79 -13.87 5.61
N ALA A 12 -0.87 -14.10 4.30
CA ALA A 12 -1.50 -13.18 3.37
C ALA A 12 -2.93 -12.84 3.84
N VAL A 13 -3.23 -11.56 3.92
CA VAL A 13 -4.55 -11.05 4.29
C VAL A 13 -5.40 -10.99 3.04
N GLY A 14 -6.23 -12.02 2.84
CA GLY A 14 -7.19 -12.03 1.75
C GLY A 14 -8.14 -10.83 1.79
N GLU A 15 -8.68 -10.44 0.63
CA GLU A 15 -9.57 -9.28 0.47
C GLU A 15 -10.75 -9.25 1.46
N SER A 16 -11.22 -10.42 1.90
CA SER A 16 -12.30 -10.57 2.89
C SER A 16 -11.95 -9.98 4.26
N ALA A 17 -10.69 -10.06 4.67
CA ALA A 17 -10.21 -9.53 5.93
C ALA A 17 -9.97 -8.00 5.88
N LEU A 18 -9.83 -7.43 4.68
CA LEU A 18 -9.76 -5.97 4.47
C LEU A 18 -11.14 -5.34 4.27
N ARG A 19 -12.17 -6.15 4.03
CA ARG A 19 -13.54 -5.66 3.83
C ARG A 19 -14.04 -4.91 5.07
N GLY A 20 -14.52 -3.70 4.84
CA GLY A 20 -15.04 -2.83 5.89
C GLY A 20 -13.97 -2.12 6.73
N LYS A 21 -12.68 -2.41 6.50
CA LYS A 21 -11.59 -1.64 7.09
C LYS A 21 -11.41 -0.31 6.38
N THR A 22 -10.98 0.69 7.12
CA THR A 22 -10.55 1.99 6.61
C THR A 22 -9.09 1.94 6.18
N VAL A 23 -8.67 2.86 5.30
CA VAL A 23 -7.28 2.99 4.86
C VAL A 23 -6.33 3.19 6.06
N GLY A 24 -6.76 3.94 7.07
CA GLY A 24 -5.99 4.14 8.30
C GLY A 24 -5.82 2.88 9.13
N GLU A 25 -6.85 2.03 9.22
CA GLU A 25 -6.73 0.71 9.89
C GLU A 25 -5.81 -0.23 9.13
N VAL A 26 -5.88 -0.24 7.80
CA VAL A 26 -4.97 -1.04 6.98
C VAL A 26 -3.54 -0.51 7.08
N ALA A 27 -3.32 0.80 7.12
CA ALA A 27 -1.99 1.38 7.35
C ALA A 27 -1.39 0.96 8.70
N LYS A 28 -2.19 0.95 9.77
CA LYS A 28 -1.75 0.44 11.09
C LYS A 28 -1.41 -1.05 11.05
N TYR A 29 -2.22 -1.83 10.34
CA TYR A 29 -1.99 -3.26 10.18
C TYR A 29 -0.69 -3.54 9.42
N ILE A 30 -0.43 -2.80 8.33
CA ILE A 30 0.84 -2.86 7.59
C ILE A 30 2.01 -2.49 8.50
N ALA A 31 1.90 -1.43 9.31
CA ALA A 31 2.97 -1.04 10.23
C ALA A 31 3.32 -2.16 11.23
N GLN A 32 2.31 -2.84 11.78
CA GLN A 32 2.50 -3.97 12.68
C GLN A 32 3.17 -5.17 11.99
N ALA A 33 2.74 -5.47 10.76
CA ALA A 33 3.32 -6.54 9.95
C ALA A 33 4.80 -6.27 9.62
N LEU A 34 5.13 -5.03 9.23
CA LEU A 34 6.52 -4.63 8.97
C LEU A 34 7.40 -4.75 10.21
N GLN A 35 6.88 -4.31 11.37
CA GLN A 35 7.59 -4.44 12.64
C GLN A 35 7.83 -5.93 13.01
N ALA A 36 6.82 -6.79 12.82
CA ALA A 36 6.96 -8.23 13.04
C ALA A 36 7.99 -8.88 12.09
N ALA A 37 8.17 -8.32 10.89
CA ALA A 37 9.20 -8.71 9.94
C ALA A 37 10.58 -8.07 10.20
N GLY A 38 10.74 -7.30 11.29
CA GLY A 38 12.00 -6.62 11.62
C GLY A 38 12.33 -5.41 10.74
N LEU A 39 11.35 -4.89 9.99
CA LEU A 39 11.49 -3.70 9.15
C LEU A 39 10.99 -2.46 9.90
N GLU A 40 11.85 -1.45 10.00
CA GLU A 40 11.54 -0.18 10.67
C GLU A 40 11.54 0.98 9.66
N PRO A 41 10.46 1.14 8.86
CA PRO A 41 10.29 2.32 8.02
C PRO A 41 10.16 3.58 8.87
N GLU A 42 10.58 4.73 8.34
CA GLU A 42 10.44 6.03 9.02
C GLU A 42 8.98 6.38 9.34
N SER A 43 8.07 6.00 8.44
CA SER A 43 6.65 6.26 8.59
C SER A 43 5.84 5.31 7.71
N VAL A 44 4.66 4.95 8.20
CA VAL A 44 3.59 4.24 7.48
C VAL A 44 2.32 5.04 7.70
N SER A 45 1.69 5.55 6.64
CA SER A 45 0.53 6.42 6.78
C SER A 45 -0.40 6.35 5.58
N ALA A 46 -1.68 6.72 5.75
CA ALA A 46 -2.57 6.95 4.62
C ALA A 46 -1.97 8.03 3.69
N ALA A 47 -2.21 7.91 2.38
CA ALA A 47 -1.68 8.87 1.43
C ALA A 47 -2.25 10.28 1.64
N ASN A 48 -3.51 10.38 2.07
CA ASN A 48 -4.13 11.62 2.49
C ASN A 48 -4.43 11.61 4.00
N VAL A 49 -3.48 12.11 4.78
CA VAL A 49 -3.62 12.35 6.23
C VAL A 49 -4.27 13.69 6.57
N SER A 50 -4.50 14.57 5.58
CA SER A 50 -5.04 15.90 5.85
C SER A 50 -6.56 15.93 5.69
N PRO A 51 -7.31 16.32 6.74
CA PRO A 51 -8.77 16.42 6.65
C PRO A 51 -9.22 17.51 5.66
N SER A 52 -8.36 18.48 5.36
CA SER A 52 -8.66 19.62 4.48
C SER A 52 -8.36 19.38 2.99
N LEU A 53 -7.71 18.26 2.64
CA LEU A 53 -7.32 17.98 1.25
C LEU A 53 -8.35 17.10 0.53
N HIS A 54 -8.69 17.49 -0.70
CA HIS A 54 -9.61 16.74 -1.55
C HIS A 54 -8.99 15.39 -1.97
N GLY A 55 -9.71 14.28 -1.68
CA GLY A 55 -9.23 12.92 -1.93
C GLY A 55 -8.99 12.56 -3.40
N THR A 56 -9.52 13.37 -4.33
CA THR A 56 -9.30 13.22 -5.78
C THR A 56 -7.86 13.56 -6.18
N PHE A 57 -7.18 14.45 -5.47
CA PHE A 57 -5.84 14.92 -5.82
C PHE A 57 -4.74 14.37 -4.90
N PHE A 58 -5.08 14.06 -3.65
CA PHE A 58 -4.11 13.71 -2.61
C PHE A 58 -4.16 12.24 -2.17
N GLY A 59 -5.07 11.44 -2.73
CA GLY A 59 -5.28 10.03 -2.36
C GLY A 59 -6.47 9.80 -1.43
N ALA A 60 -6.72 8.54 -1.13
CA ALA A 60 -7.79 8.14 -0.22
C ALA A 60 -7.51 8.66 1.20
N ARG A 61 -8.55 9.17 1.87
CA ARG A 61 -8.45 9.59 3.26
C ARG A 61 -8.25 8.38 4.15
N ASP A 62 -7.61 8.58 5.29
CA ASP A 62 -7.50 7.58 6.35
C ASP A 62 -8.86 6.94 6.72
N SER A 63 -9.93 7.72 6.73
CA SER A 63 -11.32 7.33 7.03
C SER A 63 -12.06 6.72 5.85
N SER A 64 -11.48 6.75 4.64
CA SER A 64 -12.08 6.08 3.48
C SER A 64 -11.97 4.57 3.64
N TYR A 65 -13.00 3.83 3.23
CA TYR A 65 -12.94 2.38 3.20
C TYR A 65 -11.87 1.90 2.23
N TRP A 66 -11.21 0.80 2.59
CA TRP A 66 -10.28 0.11 1.72
C TRP A 66 -11.02 -0.37 0.45
N PRO A 67 -10.49 -0.11 -0.75
CA PRO A 67 -11.16 -0.49 -1.99
C PRO A 67 -11.19 -2.02 -2.13
N ILE A 68 -12.38 -2.58 -2.36
CA ILE A 68 -12.58 -4.01 -2.63
C ILE A 68 -12.91 -4.20 -4.11
N GLY A 69 -12.30 -5.20 -4.76
CA GLY A 69 -12.25 -5.38 -6.23
C GLY A 69 -13.57 -5.59 -6.98
N SER A 70 -14.73 -5.58 -6.31
CA SER A 70 -15.99 -6.09 -6.88
C SER A 70 -16.72 -5.18 -7.90
N GLN A 71 -16.41 -3.88 -8.03
CA GLN A 71 -17.27 -2.95 -8.80
C GLN A 71 -16.63 -2.27 -10.02
N SER A 72 -15.31 -2.30 -10.22
CA SER A 72 -14.67 -1.53 -11.33
C SER A 72 -13.38 -2.13 -11.88
N ARG A 73 -13.15 -3.45 -11.74
CA ARG A 73 -11.83 -4.07 -11.99
C ARG A 73 -10.70 -3.31 -11.27
N ARG A 74 -10.99 -2.90 -10.03
CA ARG A 74 -10.00 -2.21 -9.19
C ARG A 74 -8.95 -3.24 -8.78
N ARG A 75 -7.69 -2.90 -8.97
CA ARG A 75 -6.55 -3.68 -8.47
C ARG A 75 -5.71 -2.81 -7.54
N SER A 76 -5.05 -3.45 -6.58
CA SER A 76 -4.01 -2.78 -5.80
C SER A 76 -2.68 -2.88 -6.55
N SER A 77 -1.82 -1.88 -6.37
CA SER A 77 -0.46 -1.89 -6.92
C SER A 77 0.53 -1.34 -5.89
N VAL A 78 1.74 -1.90 -5.87
CA VAL A 78 2.85 -1.41 -5.06
C VAL A 78 3.88 -0.79 -5.99
N SER A 79 4.36 0.41 -5.65
CA SER A 79 5.45 1.07 -6.38
C SER A 79 6.53 1.58 -5.44
N VAL A 80 7.79 1.52 -5.89
CA VAL A 80 8.95 1.99 -5.14
C VAL A 80 9.62 3.11 -5.94
N ARG A 81 9.78 4.29 -5.33
CA ARG A 81 10.44 5.44 -5.97
C ARG A 81 11.37 6.18 -5.01
N ARG A 82 12.35 6.90 -5.55
CA ARG A 82 13.15 7.84 -4.76
C ARG A 82 12.29 9.06 -4.40
N ASP A 83 12.38 9.50 -3.14
CA ASP A 83 11.73 10.73 -2.68
C ASP A 83 12.65 11.95 -2.92
N ARG A 84 12.11 13.17 -2.79
CA ARG A 84 12.80 14.42 -3.20
C ARG A 84 14.00 14.80 -2.34
N SER A 85 14.10 14.31 -1.11
CA SER A 85 15.06 14.79 -0.12
C SER A 85 16.22 13.85 0.14
N GLU A 86 16.01 12.56 0.41
CA GLU A 86 17.11 11.57 0.55
C GLU A 86 16.64 10.11 0.66
N GLY A 87 15.38 9.90 1.08
CA GLY A 87 14.79 8.57 1.25
C GLY A 87 14.11 7.97 0.01
N TRP A 88 13.49 6.83 0.25
CA TRP A 88 12.68 6.07 -0.68
C TRP A 88 11.23 6.04 -0.20
N ARG A 89 10.32 5.96 -1.16
CA ARG A 89 8.89 5.92 -0.93
C ARG A 89 8.33 4.65 -1.56
N VAL A 90 7.66 3.86 -0.74
CA VAL A 90 6.80 2.77 -1.18
C VAL A 90 5.36 3.27 -1.14
N SER A 91 4.69 3.26 -2.28
CA SER A 91 3.28 3.65 -2.39
C SER A 91 2.43 2.42 -2.67
N ILE A 92 1.32 2.31 -1.95
CA ILE A 92 0.24 1.38 -2.25
C ILE A 92 -0.88 2.20 -2.87
N ASP A 93 -1.24 1.87 -4.10
CA ASP A 93 -2.24 2.59 -4.86
C ASP A 93 -3.37 1.63 -5.28
N THR A 94 -4.59 2.15 -5.43
CA THR A 94 -5.63 1.44 -6.18
C THR A 94 -5.68 1.97 -7.61
N VAL A 95 -5.70 1.06 -8.56
CA VAL A 95 -5.70 1.32 -9.99
C VAL A 95 -6.97 0.75 -10.61
N TRP A 96 -7.66 1.52 -11.43
CA TRP A 96 -8.86 1.06 -12.13
C TRP A 96 -9.01 1.72 -13.48
N PHE A 97 -9.66 1.02 -14.41
CA PHE A 97 -10.05 1.61 -15.68
C PHE A 97 -11.34 2.41 -15.46
N GLN A 98 -11.30 3.70 -15.80
CA GLN A 98 -12.48 4.55 -15.83
C GLN A 98 -12.96 4.63 -17.27
N ASP A 99 -14.16 4.11 -17.51
CA ASP A 99 -14.83 4.21 -18.79
C ASP A 99 -15.56 5.55 -18.88
N ASP A 100 -15.05 6.44 -19.73
CA ASP A 100 -15.66 7.75 -20.03
C ASP A 100 -16.33 7.73 -21.42
N GLY A 101 -16.63 6.53 -21.95
CA GLY A 101 -17.27 6.31 -23.25
C GLY A 101 -16.28 6.28 -24.42
N ASP A 102 -15.59 7.39 -24.67
CA ASP A 102 -14.76 7.57 -25.89
C ASP A 102 -13.28 7.21 -25.61
N GLY A 103 -13.03 5.95 -25.23
CA GLY A 103 -11.69 5.38 -25.09
C GLY A 103 -11.19 5.17 -23.65
N GLY A 104 -11.84 5.79 -22.65
CA GLY A 104 -11.52 5.64 -21.23
C GLY A 104 -10.05 5.90 -20.86
N HIS A 105 -9.73 5.80 -19.57
CA HIS A 105 -8.33 5.89 -19.11
C HIS A 105 -8.10 5.12 -17.82
N MET A 106 -6.83 4.79 -17.57
CA MET A 106 -6.44 4.24 -16.28
C MET A 106 -6.36 5.35 -15.24
N ARG A 107 -7.03 5.16 -14.10
CA ARG A 107 -6.91 6.00 -12.91
C ARG A 107 -6.07 5.28 -11.86
N THR A 108 -5.34 6.07 -11.09
CA THR A 108 -4.62 5.62 -9.90
C THR A 108 -4.98 6.54 -8.74
N GLN A 109 -5.23 5.96 -7.57
CA GLN A 109 -5.44 6.68 -6.33
C GLN A 109 -4.51 6.12 -5.25
N PRO A 110 -3.63 6.95 -4.69
CA PRO A 110 -2.80 6.55 -3.56
C PRO A 110 -3.63 6.21 -2.33
N LEU A 111 -3.30 5.10 -1.67
CA LEU A 111 -3.94 4.63 -0.43
C LEU A 111 -2.99 4.80 0.75
N VAL A 112 -1.79 4.24 0.67
CA VAL A 112 -0.81 4.22 1.77
C VAL A 112 0.56 4.64 1.24
N ILE A 113 1.27 5.44 2.03
CA ILE A 113 2.64 5.87 1.78
C ILE A 113 3.51 5.37 2.93
N ILE A 114 4.60 4.71 2.56
CA ILE A 114 5.64 4.23 3.47
C ILE A 114 6.97 4.87 3.07
N ARG A 115 7.70 5.40 4.04
CA ARG A 115 9.02 6.02 3.81
C ARG A 115 10.12 5.17 4.42
N THR A 116 11.21 5.00 3.67
CA THR A 116 12.41 4.28 4.11
C THR A 116 13.66 5.09 3.80
N MET A 117 14.72 4.90 4.59
CA MET A 117 15.98 5.61 4.39
C MET A 117 16.76 5.06 3.18
N THR A 118 16.73 3.74 2.96
CA THR A 118 17.52 3.09 1.92
C THR A 118 16.68 2.47 0.81
N ARG A 119 17.33 2.21 -0.33
CA ARG A 119 16.73 1.52 -1.48
C ARG A 119 16.33 0.10 -1.11
N SER A 120 17.24 -0.61 -0.43
CA SER A 120 17.05 -2.01 -0.05
C SER A 120 15.88 -2.17 0.88
N ASP A 121 15.75 -1.30 1.89
CA ASP A 121 14.59 -1.30 2.80
C ASP A 121 13.29 -1.03 2.03
N GLY A 122 13.32 -0.11 1.05
CA GLY A 122 12.17 0.18 0.20
C GLY A 122 11.69 -1.06 -0.57
N TRP A 123 12.61 -1.86 -1.11
CA TRP A 123 12.25 -3.12 -1.79
C TRP A 123 11.83 -4.23 -0.83
N ALA A 124 12.45 -4.33 0.36
CA ALA A 124 12.05 -5.28 1.39
C ALA A 124 10.63 -5.00 1.89
N VAL A 125 10.32 -3.73 2.17
CA VAL A 125 8.96 -3.27 2.52
C VAL A 125 7.98 -3.60 1.40
N ALA A 126 8.33 -3.33 0.15
CA ALA A 126 7.46 -3.63 -0.99
C ALA A 126 7.14 -5.14 -1.09
N ALA A 127 8.14 -6.00 -0.89
CA ALA A 127 7.93 -7.45 -0.90
C ALA A 127 6.99 -7.93 0.21
N VAL A 128 7.21 -7.47 1.45
CA VAL A 128 6.34 -7.82 2.60
C VAL A 128 4.92 -7.33 2.36
N VAL A 129 4.75 -6.09 1.91
CA VAL A 129 3.43 -5.49 1.65
C VAL A 129 2.71 -6.22 0.51
N SER A 130 3.42 -6.55 -0.58
CA SER A 130 2.84 -7.29 -1.69
C SER A 130 2.34 -8.66 -1.25
N ASN A 131 3.12 -9.39 -0.45
CA ASN A 131 2.67 -10.69 0.09
C ASN A 131 1.50 -10.51 1.08
N LEU A 132 1.62 -9.57 2.02
CA LEU A 132 0.61 -9.31 3.03
C LEU A 132 -0.76 -8.97 2.43
N LEU A 133 -0.80 -8.23 1.33
CA LEU A 133 -2.03 -7.77 0.69
C LEU A 133 -2.42 -8.58 -0.55
N ASP A 134 -1.70 -9.67 -0.84
CA ASP A 134 -1.91 -10.51 -2.03
C ASP A 134 -1.88 -9.70 -3.35
N ILE A 135 -0.86 -8.84 -3.49
CA ILE A 135 -0.65 -7.97 -4.66
C ILE A 135 0.39 -8.60 -5.59
N GLY A 136 -0.09 -9.13 -6.73
CA GLY A 136 0.71 -9.74 -7.80
C GLY A 136 0.58 -9.04 -9.15
#